data_AF-A0AA89AGU8-F1
#
_entry.id   AF-A0AA89AGU8-F1
#
_cell.length_a   1.000
_cell.length_b   1.000
_cell.length_c   1.000
_cell.angle_alpha   90.00
_cell.angle_beta   90.00
_cell.angle_gamma   90.00
#
_symmetry.space_group_name_H-M   'P 1'
#
loop_
_entity.id
_entity.type
_entity.pdbx_description
1 polymer ?
#
loop_
_entity_poly.entity_id
_entity_poly.type
_entity_poly.pdbx_seq_one_letter_code
_entity_poly.pdbx_strand_id
1 'polypeptide(L)'
;MIMVDTGLMLLSQPDRIIQLPGQPRVGFQQFSGYVTVDEKKQRALFYYFAEAETDPVSKPLVLWLNGGPGCSSLGVGAFSENGPFRPNGQ
;
A
#
# COMPACT_ATOMS: atom_id res chain seq x y z
N MET A 1 0.53 -1.77 14.23
CA MET A 1 -0.02 -2.85 15.08
C MET A 1 -1.49 -2.92 14.73
N ILE A 2 -2.05 -3.96 14.11
CA ILE A 2 -2.09 -5.42 14.38
C ILE A 2 -2.29 -6.10 13.00
N MET A 3 -1.41 -7.01 12.53
CA MET A 3 -1.52 -8.49 12.50
C MET A 3 -2.86 -9.08 12.02
N VAL A 4 -2.87 -9.74 10.85
CA VAL A 4 -3.81 -10.83 10.47
C VAL A 4 -3.14 -11.61 9.33
N ASP A 5 -3.01 -12.92 9.23
CA ASP A 5 -3.09 -14.11 10.11
C ASP A 5 -2.31 -15.19 9.31
N THR A 6 -1.50 -16.00 9.98
CA THR A 6 -0.94 -17.21 9.37
C THR A 6 -2.03 -18.29 9.33
N GLY A 7 -2.90 -18.26 8.31
CA GLY A 7 -3.79 -19.40 8.06
C GLY A 7 -5.10 -19.12 7.35
N LEU A 8 -5.06 -18.87 6.03
CA LEU A 8 -5.97 -19.49 5.06
C LEU A 8 -5.50 -19.09 3.65
N MET A 9 -4.79 -19.98 2.96
CA MET A 9 -4.83 -19.98 1.51
C MET A 9 -6.27 -20.30 1.09
N LEU A 10 -6.79 -19.62 0.07
CA LEU A 10 -8.14 -19.74 -0.52
C LEU A 10 -9.18 -18.79 0.10
N LEU A 11 -9.12 -17.49 -0.23
CA LEU A 11 -10.25 -16.59 -0.52
C LEU A 11 -9.64 -15.29 -1.07
N SER A 12 -10.36 -14.57 -1.95
CA SER A 12 -9.91 -13.34 -2.63
C SER A 12 -9.11 -12.40 -1.72
N GLN A 13 -7.99 -11.86 -2.19
CA GLN A 13 -7.37 -10.69 -1.55
C GLN A 13 -8.15 -9.45 -2.02
N PRO A 14 -9.15 -8.95 -1.26
CA PRO A 14 -10.07 -7.93 -1.76
C PRO A 14 -9.36 -6.61 -2.09
N ASP A 15 -8.23 -6.36 -1.42
CA ASP A 15 -7.46 -5.13 -1.56
C ASP A 15 -6.40 -5.21 -2.67
N ARG A 16 -6.27 -6.35 -3.37
CA ARG A 16 -5.27 -6.52 -4.43
C ARG A 16 -5.59 -5.63 -5.62
N ILE A 17 -4.65 -4.75 -5.96
CA ILE A 17 -4.69 -3.97 -7.18
C ILE A 17 -4.18 -4.84 -8.33
N ILE A 18 -5.07 -5.16 -9.27
CA ILE A 18 -4.70 -5.90 -10.49
C ILE A 18 -3.84 -5.03 -11.41
N GLN A 19 -4.31 -3.80 -11.69
CA GLN A 19 -3.60 -2.83 -12.52
C GLN A 19 -4.12 -1.42 -12.26
N LEU A 20 -3.23 -0.47 -12.00
CA LEU A 20 -3.55 0.96 -12.00
C LEU A 20 -3.68 1.51 -13.44
N PRO A 21 -4.55 2.49 -13.69
CA PRO A 21 -4.61 3.16 -14.98
C PRO A 21 -3.25 3.74 -15.39
N GLY A 22 -2.78 3.39 -16.58
CA GLY A 22 -1.50 3.90 -17.12
C GLY A 22 -0.23 3.29 -16.51
N GLN A 23 -0.32 2.31 -15.60
CA GLN A 23 0.89 1.67 -15.08
C GLN A 23 1.57 0.78 -16.13
N PRO A 24 2.92 0.72 -16.13
CA PRO A 24 3.66 -0.27 -16.88
C PRO A 24 3.44 -1.68 -16.31
N ARG A 25 3.87 -2.71 -17.05
CA ARG A 25 3.92 -4.08 -16.50
C ARG A 25 4.95 -4.14 -15.38
N VAL A 26 4.57 -4.77 -14.26
CA VAL A 26 5.41 -4.92 -13.08
C VAL A 26 5.39 -6.37 -12.57
N GLY A 27 6.49 -6.79 -11.93
CA GLY A 27 6.62 -8.13 -11.34
C GLY A 27 6.17 -8.25 -9.89
N PHE A 28 5.91 -7.12 -9.21
CA PHE A 28 5.47 -7.10 -7.81
C PHE A 28 3.95 -7.03 -7.68
N GLN A 29 3.44 -7.45 -6.52
CA GLN A 29 2.03 -7.26 -6.15
C GLN A 29 1.84 -5.94 -5.39
N GLN A 30 0.67 -5.35 -5.55
CA GLN A 30 0.30 -4.13 -4.85
C GLN A 30 -1.14 -4.21 -4.36
N PHE A 31 -1.38 -3.50 -3.27
CA PHE A 31 -2.61 -3.56 -2.50
C PHE A 31 -2.99 -2.15 -2.03
N SER A 32 -4.28 -1.88 -1.97
CA SER A 32 -4.78 -0.69 -1.30
C SER A 32 -6.13 -0.96 -0.67
N GLY A 33 -6.34 -0.38 0.51
CA GLY A 33 -7.57 -0.53 1.24
C GLY A 33 -7.64 0.43 2.41
N TYR A 34 -8.58 0.15 3.32
CA TYR A 34 -8.80 0.92 4.52
C TYR A 34 -8.65 0.04 5.76
N VAL A 35 -7.91 0.51 6.75
CA VAL A 35 -7.84 -0.10 8.08
C VAL A 35 -8.62 0.77 9.04
N THR A 36 -9.69 0.23 9.62
CA THR A 36 -10.47 0.93 10.66
C THR A 36 -9.60 1.10 11.92
N VAL A 37 -9.48 2.33 12.39
CA VAL A 37 -8.68 2.69 13.58
C VAL A 37 -9.51 3.16 14.76
N ASP A 38 -10.77 3.54 14.52
CA ASP A 38 -11.74 3.86 15.57
C ASP A 38 -13.14 3.60 15.03
N GLU A 39 -13.72 2.44 15.38
CA GLU A 39 -15.08 2.08 14.95
C GLU A 39 -16.14 3.04 15.50
N LYS A 40 -15.99 3.51 16.74
CA LYS A 40 -16.99 4.39 17.37
C LYS A 40 -17.04 5.75 16.68
N LYS A 41 -15.89 6.26 16.25
CA LYS A 41 -15.77 7.51 15.50
C LYS A 41 -15.77 7.32 13.99
N GLN A 42 -15.97 6.10 13.51
CA GLN A 42 -15.97 5.76 12.09
C GLN A 42 -14.70 6.26 11.36
N ARG A 43 -13.54 6.12 12.01
CA ARG A 43 -12.25 6.52 11.43
C ARG A 43 -11.55 5.31 10.84
N ALA A 44 -11.11 5.45 9.59
CA ALA A 44 -10.23 4.51 8.93
C ALA A 44 -9.05 5.24 8.29
N LEU A 45 -7.92 4.55 8.18
CA LEU A 45 -6.74 5.01 7.47
C LEU A 45 -6.65 4.27 6.13
N PHE A 46 -6.49 5.02 5.06
CA PHE A 46 -6.15 4.46 3.75
C PHE A 46 -4.69 3.99 3.76
N TYR A 47 -4.41 2.87 3.10
CA TYR A 47 -3.05 2.40 2.83
C TYR A 47 -2.85 2.07 1.35
N TYR A 48 -1.60 2.21 0.90
CA TYR A 48 -1.09 1.65 -0.35
C TYR A 48 0.18 0.87 -0.02
N PHE A 49 0.24 -0.38 -0.44
CA PHE A 49 1.34 -1.30 -0.19
C PHE A 49 1.81 -1.90 -1.50
N ALA A 50 3.11 -1.80 -1.78
CA ALA A 50 3.76 -2.51 -2.88
C ALA A 50 4.75 -3.50 -2.27
N GLU A 51 4.64 -4.77 -2.67
CA GLU A 51 5.60 -5.80 -2.27
C GLU A 51 6.97 -5.54 -2.89
N ALA A 52 8.01 -6.12 -2.29
CA ALA A 52 9.31 -6.16 -2.94
C ALA A 52 9.24 -6.99 -4.23
N GLU A 53 9.93 -6.54 -5.27
CA GLU A 53 9.91 -7.19 -6.59
C GLU A 53 10.58 -8.58 -6.58
N THR A 54 11.57 -8.78 -5.71
CA THR A 54 12.31 -10.05 -5.60
C THR A 54 12.21 -10.61 -4.19
N ASP A 55 11.72 -11.85 -4.09
CA ASP A 55 11.61 -12.62 -2.85
C ASP A 55 10.89 -11.84 -1.72
N PRO A 56 9.64 -11.40 -1.95
CA PRO A 56 8.93 -10.49 -1.03
C PRO A 56 8.75 -11.06 0.38
N VAL A 57 8.66 -12.39 0.51
CA VAL A 57 8.49 -13.07 1.80
C VAL A 57 9.74 -12.93 2.70
N SER A 58 10.94 -12.80 2.12
CA SER A 58 12.18 -12.64 2.89
C SER A 58 12.55 -11.19 3.19
N LYS A 59 11.89 -10.22 2.56
CA LYS A 59 12.20 -8.79 2.73
C LYS A 59 11.48 -8.19 3.95
N PRO A 60 12.09 -7.20 4.62
CA PRO A 60 11.45 -6.54 5.74
C PRO A 60 10.25 -5.70 5.28
N LEU A 61 9.25 -5.59 6.16
CA LEU A 61 8.17 -4.63 5.99
C LEU A 61 8.63 -3.23 6.40
N VAL A 62 8.50 -2.26 5.48
CA VAL A 62 8.83 -0.85 5.74
C VAL A 62 7.54 -0.02 5.74
N LEU A 63 7.33 0.71 6.84
CA LEU A 63 6.26 1.70 6.94
C LEU A 63 6.83 3.09 6.63
N TRP A 64 6.29 3.74 5.61
CA TRP A 64 6.66 5.11 5.23
C TRP A 64 5.56 6.10 5.61
N LEU A 65 5.92 7.14 6.36
CA LEU A 65 5.01 8.21 6.79
C LEU A 65 5.62 9.56 6.45
N ASN A 66 4.96 10.31 5.57
CA ASN A 66 5.27 11.71 5.36
C ASN A 66 4.70 12.57 6.50
N GLY A 67 5.44 13.62 6.86
CA GLY A 67 5.11 14.53 7.95
C GLY A 67 4.32 15.77 7.51
N GLY A 68 4.67 16.93 8.10
CA GLY A 68 3.78 18.08 8.19
C GLY A 68 2.60 17.75 9.10
N PRO A 69 1.55 18.58 9.15
CA PRO A 69 0.23 18.07 9.46
C PRO A 69 -0.61 18.00 8.17
N GLY A 70 -1.10 16.81 7.85
CA GLY A 70 -2.09 16.60 6.78
C GLY A 70 -1.55 16.27 5.39
N CYS A 71 -0.24 16.26 5.17
CA CYS A 71 0.31 15.78 3.90
C CYS A 71 0.14 14.26 3.76
N SER A 72 -0.32 13.81 2.59
CA SER A 72 -0.52 12.39 2.32
C SER A 72 0.79 11.68 2.00
N SER A 73 1.01 10.52 2.64
CA SER A 73 2.14 9.65 2.32
C SER A 73 2.03 9.00 0.94
N LEU A 74 0.81 8.92 0.39
CA LEU A 74 0.60 8.43 -0.98
C LEU A 74 1.08 9.46 -2.01
N GLY A 75 0.68 10.72 -1.85
CA GLY A 75 0.99 11.77 -2.83
C GLY A 75 2.49 12.10 -2.88
N VAL A 76 3.10 12.30 -1.70
CA VAL A 76 4.52 12.66 -1.62
C VAL A 76 5.38 11.39 -1.63
N GLY A 77 5.26 10.53 -0.61
CA GLY A 77 6.09 9.32 -0.49
C GLY A 77 6.00 8.38 -1.68
N ALA A 78 4.81 7.88 -1.98
CA ALA A 78 4.66 6.83 -2.98
C ALA A 78 4.80 7.35 -4.43
N PHE A 79 4.30 8.55 -4.73
CA PHE A 79 4.26 9.05 -6.12
C PHE A 79 5.27 10.15 -6.44
N SER A 80 5.97 10.71 -5.43
CA SER A 80 6.96 11.78 -5.62
C SER A 80 8.34 11.48 -5.00
N GLU A 81 8.48 10.44 -4.17
CA GLU A 81 9.74 10.07 -3.52
C GLU A 81 10.15 8.62 -3.88
N ASN A 82 9.82 7.64 -3.04
CA ASN A 82 10.45 6.32 -3.06
C ASN A 82 9.53 5.19 -3.52
N GLY A 83 8.30 5.49 -3.94
CA GLY A 83 7.38 4.47 -4.43
C GLY A 83 7.65 4.03 -5.87
N PRO A 84 6.96 2.98 -6.33
CA PRO A 84 7.29 2.27 -7.56
C PRO A 84 6.88 3.00 -8.85
N PHE A 85 6.07 4.06 -8.76
CA PHE A 85 5.52 4.75 -9.92
C PHE A 85 5.63 6.27 -9.76
N ARG A 86 5.79 6.96 -10.90
CA ARG A 86 5.70 8.41 -11.01
C ARG A 86 4.56 8.78 -11.97
N PRO A 87 3.57 9.59 -11.55
CA PRO A 87 2.54 10.07 -12.46
C PRO A 87 3.13 10.93 -13.58
N ASN A 88 2.61 10.79 -14.79
CA ASN A 88 2.99 11.65 -15.91
C ASN A 88 2.46 13.08 -15.66
N GLY A 89 3.31 14.10 -15.78
CA GLY A 89 2.95 15.51 -15.56
C GLY A 89 3.67 16.21 -14.40
N GLN A 90 4.68 15.56 -13.80
CA GLN A 90 5.77 16.26 -13.11
C GLN A 90 6.82 16.74 -14.12
#